data_AF-A0A2W6YCL1-F1
#
_entry.id   AF-A0A2W6YCL1-F1
#
_cell.length_a   1.000
_cell.length_b   1.000
_cell.length_c   1.000
_cell.angle_alpha   90.00
_cell.angle_beta   90.00
_cell.angle_gamma   90.00
#
_symmetry.space_group_name_H-M   'P 1'
#
loop_
_entity.id
_entity.type
_entity.pdbx_description
1 polymer ?
#
loop_
_entity_poly.entity_id
_entity_poly.type
_entity_poly.pdbx_seq_one_letter_code
_entity_poly.pdbx_strand_id
1 'polypeptide(L)'
;MEEMLLLPDAADSTAMREVLAGVRLTQELSDHLVVVDGDPGRIAEILAGKGVRSALSLEMAEFDGLTGAERLAVDAWRIRNTILDKERPFEGRSWGKPPG
;
A
#
# COMPACT_ATOMS: atom_id res chain seq x y z
N MET A 1 8.40 10.92 -6.87
CA MET A 1 7.40 9.88 -7.09
C MET A 1 7.20 9.19 -5.76
N GLU A 2 5.95 8.92 -5.41
CA GLU A 2 5.54 8.39 -4.11
C GLU A 2 4.67 7.16 -4.33
N GLU A 3 5.00 6.07 -3.65
CA GLU A 3 4.18 4.86 -3.62
C GLU A 3 3.09 4.98 -2.56
N MET A 4 1.84 4.70 -2.93
CA MET A 4 0.71 4.75 -2.03
C MET A 4 -0.20 3.53 -2.17
N LEU A 5 -0.67 3.03 -1.03
CA LEU A 5 -1.68 1.97 -0.95
C LEU A 5 -3.08 2.60 -0.92
N LEU A 6 -3.90 2.28 -1.92
CA LEU A 6 -5.23 2.86 -2.11
C LEU A 6 -6.32 1.79 -2.04
N LEU A 7 -7.48 2.19 -1.52
CA LEU A 7 -8.72 1.42 -1.56
C LEU A 7 -9.89 2.28 -2.08
N PRO A 8 -10.88 1.68 -2.77
CA PRO A 8 -12.09 2.39 -3.11
C PRO A 8 -12.91 2.64 -1.83
N ASP A 9 -13.59 3.78 -1.79
CA ASP A 9 -14.68 3.97 -0.82
C ASP A 9 -15.86 3.08 -1.25
N ALA A 10 -16.61 2.54 -0.29
CA ALA A 10 -17.40 1.29 -0.38
C ALA A 10 -18.49 1.17 -1.48
N ALA A 11 -18.55 2.07 -2.45
CA ALA A 11 -19.62 2.15 -3.45
C ALA A 11 -19.18 2.44 -4.90
N ASP A 12 -17.91 2.75 -5.22
CA ASP A 12 -17.61 3.25 -6.58
C ASP A 12 -16.33 2.68 -7.24
N SER A 13 -16.53 1.57 -7.97
CA SER A 13 -15.50 0.98 -8.86
C SER A 13 -15.06 1.89 -10.01
N THR A 14 -15.83 2.95 -10.32
CA THR A 14 -15.51 3.90 -11.39
C THR A 14 -14.38 4.83 -10.97
N ALA A 15 -14.41 5.29 -9.71
CA ALA A 15 -13.39 6.17 -9.15
C ALA A 15 -11.99 5.52 -9.20
N MET A 16 -11.89 4.22 -8.90
CA MET A 16 -10.61 3.50 -8.99
C MET A 16 -10.06 3.48 -10.43
N ARG A 17 -10.90 3.32 -11.46
CA ARG A 17 -10.42 3.36 -12.86
C ARG A 17 -9.88 4.72 -13.26
N GLU A 18 -10.52 5.80 -12.80
CA GLU A 18 -10.05 7.17 -13.07
C GLU A 18 -8.71 7.45 -12.38
N VAL A 19 -8.54 6.94 -11.15
CA VAL A 19 -7.25 6.96 -10.45
C VAL A 19 -6.18 6.27 -11.28
N LEU A 20 -6.42 5.03 -11.71
CA LEU A 20 -5.45 4.24 -12.49
C LEU A 20 -5.11 4.86 -13.85
N ALA A 21 -5.91 5.80 -14.37
CA ALA A 21 -5.58 6.55 -15.58
C ALA A 21 -4.54 7.66 -15.34
N GLY A 22 -4.41 8.15 -14.10
CA GLY A 22 -3.54 9.29 -13.75
C GLY A 22 -2.29 8.93 -12.96
N VAL A 23 -2.16 7.69 -12.48
CA VAL A 23 -0.99 7.19 -11.75
C VAL A 23 -0.56 5.83 -12.30
N ARG A 24 0.66 5.43 -12.02
CA ARG A 24 1.16 4.13 -12.44
C ARG A 24 0.73 3.07 -11.43
N LEU A 25 -0.07 2.10 -11.86
CA LEU A 25 -0.30 0.88 -11.08
C LEU A 25 1.02 0.12 -10.95
N THR A 26 1.46 -0.16 -9.72
CA THR A 26 2.66 -0.96 -9.47
C THR A 26 2.30 -2.37 -9.03
N GLN A 27 1.30 -2.53 -8.17
CA GLN A 27 0.83 -3.84 -7.70
C GLN A 27 -0.68 -3.83 -7.49
N GLU A 28 -1.32 -4.94 -7.85
CA GLU A 28 -2.72 -5.23 -7.53
C GLU A 28 -2.73 -6.34 -6.48
N LEU A 29 -3.15 -6.00 -5.25
CA LEU A 29 -3.15 -6.92 -4.12
C LEU A 29 -4.50 -7.63 -3.97
N SER A 30 -5.58 -6.95 -4.38
CA SER A 30 -6.94 -7.49 -4.51
C SER A 30 -7.77 -6.58 -5.42
N ASP A 31 -9.01 -6.98 -5.71
CA ASP A 31 -10.00 -6.18 -6.45
C ASP A 31 -10.29 -4.81 -5.80
N HIS A 32 -9.95 -4.64 -4.51
CA HIS A 32 -10.23 -3.43 -3.73
C HIS A 32 -8.98 -2.82 -3.09
N LEU A 33 -7.79 -3.33 -3.42
CA LEU A 33 -6.54 -2.86 -2.83
C LEU A 33 -5.42 -2.86 -3.85
N VAL A 34 -4.93 -1.65 -4.17
CA VAL A 34 -3.90 -1.44 -5.17
C VAL A 34 -2.77 -0.57 -4.62
N VAL A 35 -1.56 -0.81 -5.12
CA VAL A 35 -0.40 0.06 -4.91
C VAL A 35 -0.18 0.85 -6.19
N VAL A 36 -0.11 2.15 -6.05
CA VAL A 36 0.18 3.07 -7.14
C VAL A 36 1.46 3.85 -6.86
N ASP A 37 2.14 4.26 -7.92
CA ASP A 37 3.28 5.17 -7.90
C ASP A 37 2.94 6.40 -8.76
N GLY A 38 3.22 7.59 -8.24
CA GLY A 38 2.81 8.82 -8.92
C GLY A 38 3.46 10.08 -8.38
N ASP A 39 3.11 11.20 -9.02
CA ASP A 39 3.43 12.52 -8.51
C ASP A 39 2.59 12.82 -7.25
N PRO A 40 3.20 13.35 -6.16
CA PRO A 40 2.48 13.65 -4.92
C PRO A 40 1.30 14.61 -5.10
N GLY A 41 1.40 15.60 -6.00
CA GLY A 41 0.31 16.51 -6.29
C GLY A 41 -0.87 15.80 -6.92
N ARG A 42 -0.59 14.91 -7.89
CA ARG A 42 -1.62 14.09 -8.53
C ARG A 42 -2.28 13.11 -7.55
N ILE A 43 -1.48 12.49 -6.67
CA ILE A 43 -2.00 11.61 -5.62
C ILE A 43 -2.89 12.38 -4.64
N ALA A 44 -2.50 13.60 -4.24
CA ALA A 44 -3.31 14.44 -3.37
C ALA A 44 -4.65 14.84 -4.03
N GLU A 45 -4.67 15.16 -5.33
CA GLU A 45 -5.91 15.41 -6.09
C GLU A 45 -6.84 14.20 -6.10
N ILE A 46 -6.27 13.00 -6.27
CA ILE A 46 -7.00 11.73 -6.23
C ILE A 46 -7.64 11.50 -4.86
N LEU A 47 -6.88 11.70 -3.79
CA LEU A 47 -7.37 11.56 -2.41
C LEU A 47 -8.40 12.62 -2.02
N ALA A 48 -8.37 13.80 -2.66
CA ALA A 48 -9.37 14.84 -2.48
C ALA A 48 -10.68 14.55 -3.25
N GLY A 49 -10.64 13.63 -4.22
CA GLY A 49 -11.80 13.15 -4.95
C GLY A 49 -12.73 12.28 -4.09
N LYS A 50 -13.96 12.07 -4.56
CA LYS A 50 -14.89 11.11 -3.93
C LYS A 50 -14.68 9.73 -4.54
N GLY A 51 -14.44 8.72 -3.69
CA GLY A 51 -14.48 7.31 -4.11
C GLY A 51 -13.19 6.52 -3.97
N VAL A 52 -12.07 7.14 -3.60
CA VAL A 52 -10.81 6.44 -3.28
C VAL A 52 -10.16 7.10 -2.07
N ARG A 53 -9.57 6.29 -1.19
CA ARG A 53 -8.88 6.75 0.01
C ARG A 53 -7.60 5.97 0.25
N SER A 54 -6.71 6.55 1.04
CA SER A 54 -5.50 5.87 1.46
C SER A 54 -5.83 4.74 2.43
N ALA A 55 -5.24 3.57 2.23
CA ALA A 55 -5.37 2.45 3.16
C ALA A 55 -4.74 2.76 4.52
N LEU A 56 -3.82 3.71 4.56
CA LEU A 56 -3.21 4.15 5.80
C LEU A 56 -4.18 4.95 6.68
N SER A 57 -5.17 5.64 6.09
CA SER A 57 -6.14 6.45 6.82
C SER A 57 -7.31 5.65 7.39
N LEU A 58 -7.33 4.32 7.21
CA LEU A 58 -8.38 3.46 7.75
C LEU A 58 -8.31 3.40 9.27
N GLU A 59 -9.42 3.68 9.93
CA GLU A 59 -9.55 3.46 11.38
C GLU A 59 -9.74 1.98 11.70
N MET A 60 -9.42 1.56 12.94
CA MET A 60 -9.51 0.14 13.32
C MET A 60 -10.91 -0.46 13.13
N ALA A 61 -11.97 0.34 13.28
CA ALA A 61 -13.34 -0.11 13.07
C ALA A 61 -13.65 -0.42 11.60
N GLU A 62 -12.88 0.14 10.66
CA GLU A 62 -13.08 -0.03 9.22
C GLU A 62 -12.34 -1.26 8.68
N PHE A 63 -11.46 -1.85 9.48
CA PHE A 63 -10.75 -3.09 9.14
C PHE A 63 -11.68 -4.31 9.11
N ASP A 64 -12.84 -4.24 9.77
CA ASP A 64 -13.81 -5.34 9.79
C ASP A 64 -14.45 -5.58 8.41
N GLY A 65 -14.38 -4.60 7.50
CA GLY A 65 -14.81 -4.72 6.11
C GLY A 65 -13.76 -5.33 5.17
N LEU A 66 -12.53 -5.54 5.64
CA LEU A 66 -11.44 -6.11 4.86
C LEU A 66 -11.36 -7.63 5.02
N THR A 67 -10.98 -8.31 3.95
CA THR A 67 -10.55 -9.71 4.03
C THR A 67 -9.27 -9.82 4.87
N GLY A 68 -8.99 -11.03 5.38
CA GLY A 68 -7.76 -11.27 6.16
C GLY A 68 -6.48 -10.95 5.38
N ALA A 69 -6.47 -11.15 4.06
CA ALA A 69 -5.33 -10.83 3.20
C ALA A 69 -5.14 -9.32 3.01
N GLU A 70 -6.21 -8.58 2.77
CA GLU A 70 -6.17 -7.11 2.65
C GLU A 70 -5.73 -6.47 3.97
N ARG A 71 -6.25 -6.96 5.11
CA ARG A 71 -5.82 -6.52 6.43
C ARG A 71 -4.32 -6.73 6.64
N LEU A 72 -3.81 -7.91 6.31
CA LEU A 72 -2.38 -8.20 6.40
C LEU A 72 -1.55 -7.27 5.50
N ALA A 73 -2.03 -6.98 4.29
CA ALA A 73 -1.36 -6.06 3.37
C ALA A 73 -1.31 -4.63 3.90
N VAL A 74 -2.42 -4.12 4.46
CA VAL A 74 -2.48 -2.78 5.07
C VAL A 74 -1.54 -2.69 6.27
N ASP A 75 -1.56 -3.70 7.16
CA ASP A 75 -0.67 -3.76 8.31
C ASP A 75 0.80 -3.82 7.89
N ALA A 76 1.13 -4.64 6.89
CA ALA A 76 2.48 -4.71 6.33
C ALA A 76 2.92 -3.38 5.72
N TRP A 77 2.02 -2.66 5.05
CA TRP A 77 2.29 -1.35 4.46
C TRP A 77 2.56 -0.28 5.53
N ARG A 78 1.79 -0.30 6.64
CA ARG A 78 1.98 0.62 7.79
C ARG A 78 3.37 0.51 8.40
N ILE A 79 3.87 -0.72 8.55
CA ILE A 79 5.16 -0.98 9.16
C ILE A 79 6.33 -0.98 8.15
N ARG A 80 6.05 -0.88 6.84
CA ARG A 80 7.05 -0.94 5.75
C ARG A 80 8.22 -0.01 6.01
N ASN A 81 7.96 1.27 6.28
CA ASN A 81 9.03 2.25 6.50
C ASN A 81 9.82 1.91 7.77
N THR A 82 9.16 1.48 8.84
CA THR A 82 9.83 1.02 10.07
C THR A 82 10.68 -0.24 9.86
N ILE A 83 10.33 -1.12 8.91
CA ILE A 83 11.11 -2.32 8.58
C ILE A 83 12.30 -1.96 7.67
N LEU A 84 12.09 -1.08 6.69
CA LEU A 84 13.13 -0.66 5.76
C LEU A 84 14.26 0.12 6.47
N ASP A 85 13.92 0.88 7.51
CA ASP A 85 14.89 1.64 8.29
C ASP A 85 15.69 0.77 9.30
N LYS A 86 15.32 -0.50 9.47
CA LYS A 86 16.06 -1.41 10.36
C LYS A 86 17.20 -2.09 9.61
N GLU A 87 18.42 -1.85 10.08
CA GLU A 87 19.56 -2.71 9.72
C GLU A 87 19.23 -4.16 10.06
N ARG A 88 19.22 -5.03 9.06
CA ARG A 88 18.95 -6.45 9.30
C ARG A 88 20.23 -7.08 9.84
N PRO A 89 20.18 -7.80 10.98
CA PRO A 89 21.33 -8.56 11.43
C PRO A 89 21.79 -9.49 10.31
N PHE A 90 23.09 -9.50 10.04
CA PHE A 90 23.72 -10.34 9.01
C PHE A 90 23.40 -9.98 7.55
N GLU A 91 22.80 -8.81 7.28
CA GLU A 91 22.66 -8.30 5.92
C GLU A 91 24.03 -8.11 5.26
N GLY A 92 24.20 -8.63 4.04
CA GLY A 92 25.48 -8.60 3.33
C GLY A 92 26.59 -9.47 3.92
N ARG A 93 26.35 -10.22 5.01
CA ARG A 93 27.32 -11.17 5.55
C ARG A 93 27.18 -12.52 4.85
N SER A 94 28.30 -13.03 4.35
CA SER A 94 28.43 -14.45 4.01
C SER A 94 28.07 -15.27 5.24
N TRP A 95 27.22 -16.28 5.06
CA TRP A 95 26.75 -17.15 6.15
C TRP A 95 27.89 -17.94 6.83
N GLY A 96 29.13 -17.82 6.32
CA GLY A 96 30.30 -18.50 6.84
C GLY A 96 30.21 -20.01 6.59
N LYS A 97 31.28 -20.63 6.11
CA LYS A 97 31.36 -22.08 6.19
C LYS A 97 31.43 -22.46 7.69
N PRO A 98 30.63 -23.43 8.17
CA PRO A 98 30.78 -23.91 9.53
C PRO A 98 32.23 -24.40 9.76
N PRO A 99 32.76 -24.27 11.00
CA PRO A 99 34.12 -24.72 11.30
C PRO A 99 34.23 -26.22 11.01
N GLY A 100 35.25 -26.57 10.21
CA GLY A 100 35.63 -27.96 9.93
C GLY A 100 36.54 -28.53 11.01
#